data_AF-A0A8T7HK64-F1
#
_entry.id   AF-A0A8T7HK64-F1
#
_cell.length_a   1.000
_cell.length_b   1.000
_cell.length_c   1.000
_cell.angle_alpha   90.00
_cell.angle_beta   90.00
_cell.angle_gamma   90.00
#
_symmetry.space_group_name_H-M   'P 1'
#
loop_
_entity.id
_entity.type
_entity.pdbx_description
1 polymer ?
#
loop_
_entity_poly.entity_id
_entity_poly.type
_entity_poly.pdbx_seq_one_letter_code
_entity_poly.pdbx_strand_id
1 'polypeptide(L)'
;METYNVKSITISKKAGGSEDKYRIAFIGLFDENNPHLTARAPFKVLEFNDIEKVRFHDLRNVSFYLVGNDIVINNLETLNVELSEGIVTLSGKQVLP
;
A
#
# COMPACT_ATOMS: atom_id res chain seq x y z
N MET A 1 8.96 -12.54 2.16
CA MET A 1 8.91 -11.49 1.13
C MET A 1 8.07 -12.01 -0.03
N GLU A 2 7.07 -11.24 -0.45
CA GLU A 2 6.23 -11.54 -1.61
C GLU A 2 6.37 -10.43 -2.66
N THR A 3 6.31 -10.78 -3.94
CA THR A 3 6.48 -9.83 -5.06
C THR A 3 5.26 -9.86 -5.97
N TYR A 4 4.83 -8.69 -6.42
CA TYR A 4 3.62 -8.47 -7.22
C TYR A 4 3.91 -7.61 -8.43
N ASN A 5 3.36 -7.96 -9.59
CA ASN A 5 3.32 -7.09 -10.76
C ASN A 5 2.08 -6.18 -10.66
N VAL A 6 2.29 -4.89 -10.47
CA VAL A 6 1.24 -3.89 -10.21
C VAL A 6 1.65 -2.56 -10.83
N LYS A 7 0.67 -1.72 -11.21
CA LYS A 7 0.94 -0.34 -11.63
C LYS A 7 0.78 0.66 -10.51
N SER A 8 -0.15 0.41 -9.59
CA SER A 8 -0.30 1.24 -8.41
C SER A 8 -0.83 0.44 -7.22
N ILE A 9 -0.70 1.03 -6.04
CA ILE A 9 -1.34 0.56 -4.82
C ILE A 9 -2.04 1.69 -4.07
N THR A 10 -3.08 1.33 -3.32
CA THR A 10 -3.64 2.15 -2.25
C THR A 10 -3.23 1.56 -0.91
N ILE A 11 -2.99 2.40 0.09
CA ILE A 11 -2.77 2.01 1.48
C ILE A 11 -3.76 2.77 2.34
N SER A 12 -4.58 2.03 3.09
CA SER A 12 -5.59 2.55 3.98
C SER A 12 -5.45 1.91 5.36
N LYS A 13 -5.86 2.60 6.41
CA LYS A 13 -5.92 2.06 7.77
C LYS A 13 -7.36 1.86 8.23
N LYS A 14 -7.60 0.85 9.06
CA LYS A 14 -8.86 0.67 9.79
C LYS A 14 -8.61 0.73 11.30
N ALA A 15 -9.62 1.17 12.03
CA ALA A 15 -9.64 0.99 13.48
C ALA A 15 -9.61 -0.51 13.83
N GLY A 16 -8.89 -0.85 14.90
CA GLY A 16 -8.58 -2.23 15.28
C GLY A 16 -7.13 -2.34 15.76
N GLY A 17 -6.72 -3.55 16.10
CA GLY A 17 -5.46 -3.83 16.76
C GLY A 17 -5.68 -4.24 18.22
N SER A 18 -4.80 -5.11 18.69
CA SER A 18 -4.76 -5.64 20.06
C SER A 18 -4.33 -4.59 21.08
N GLU A 19 -3.55 -3.59 20.67
CA GLU A 19 -3.06 -2.49 21.50
C GLU A 19 -3.22 -1.13 20.80
N ASP A 20 -3.17 -0.05 21.57
CA ASP A 20 -3.33 1.32 21.09
C ASP A 20 -2.36 1.73 19.98
N LYS A 21 -1.18 1.11 19.92
CA LYS A 21 -0.14 1.37 18.90
C LYS A 21 -0.34 0.58 17.61
N TYR A 22 -1.18 -0.44 17.60
CA TYR A 22 -1.36 -1.34 16.46
C TYR A 22 -2.63 -1.02 15.68
N ARG A 23 -2.59 -1.19 14.37
CA ARG A 23 -3.72 -0.97 13.46
C ARG A 23 -3.80 -2.09 12.44
N ILE A 24 -4.92 -2.11 11.71
CA ILE A 24 -5.10 -2.95 10.54
C ILE A 24 -4.78 -2.11 9.30
N ALA A 25 -3.92 -2.61 8.42
CA ALA A 25 -3.64 -1.99 7.13
C ALA A 25 -4.24 -2.81 5.98
N PHE A 26 -4.84 -2.09 5.04
CA PHE A 26 -5.34 -2.62 3.78
C PHE A 26 -4.48 -2.06 2.65
N ILE A 27 -3.95 -2.95 1.81
CA ILE A 27 -3.19 -2.57 0.62
C ILE A 27 -3.92 -3.10 -0.60
N GLY A 28 -4.53 -2.20 -1.38
CA GLY A 28 -5.19 -2.52 -2.64
C GLY A 28 -4.20 -2.51 -3.79
N LEU A 29 -4.19 -3.55 -4.62
CA LEU A 29 -3.31 -3.69 -5.79
C LEU A 29 -4.09 -3.45 -7.08
N PHE A 30 -3.52 -2.64 -7.98
CA PHE A 30 -4.17 -2.20 -9.22
C PHE A 30 -3.28 -2.39 -10.45
N ASP A 31 -3.91 -2.68 -11.59
CA ASP A 31 -3.30 -2.85 -12.92
C ASP A 31 -3.21 -1.53 -13.71
N GLU A 32 -3.61 -0.42 -13.08
CA GLU A 32 -3.62 0.94 -13.61
C GLU A 32 -3.07 1.95 -12.61
N ASN A 33 -2.64 3.11 -13.12
CA ASN A 33 -2.28 4.26 -12.28
C ASN A 33 -3.52 5.06 -11.92
N ASN A 34 -3.43 5.82 -10.82
CA ASN A 34 -4.48 6.71 -10.33
C ASN A 34 -5.84 6.01 -10.13
N PRO A 35 -5.89 4.91 -9.37
CA PRO A 35 -7.10 4.11 -9.20
C PRO A 35 -8.25 4.88 -8.52
N HIS A 36 -7.93 5.98 -7.82
CA HIS A 36 -8.90 6.90 -7.23
C HIS A 36 -9.73 7.67 -8.29
N LEU A 37 -9.34 7.68 -9.57
CA LEU A 37 -10.06 8.36 -10.66
C LEU A 37 -11.00 7.44 -11.45
N THR A 38 -10.80 6.13 -11.38
CA THR A 38 -11.40 5.17 -12.31
C THR A 38 -12.56 4.37 -11.72
N ALA A 39 -12.85 4.55 -10.41
CA ALA A 39 -13.85 3.79 -9.65
C ALA A 39 -13.65 2.25 -9.70
N ARG A 40 -12.47 1.79 -10.13
CA ARG A 40 -12.14 0.37 -10.28
C ARG A 40 -11.76 -0.21 -8.93
N ALA A 41 -12.25 -1.41 -8.62
CA ALA A 41 -11.84 -2.13 -7.41
C ALA A 41 -10.43 -2.71 -7.60
N PRO A 42 -9.64 -2.86 -6.51
CA PRO A 42 -8.35 -3.53 -6.58
C PRO A 42 -8.53 -5.00 -7.01
N PHE A 43 -7.61 -5.51 -7.84
CA PHE A 43 -7.66 -6.92 -8.24
C PHE A 43 -7.23 -7.86 -7.10
N LYS A 44 -6.47 -7.34 -6.13
CA LYS A 44 -6.09 -8.04 -4.90
C LYS A 44 -6.03 -7.05 -3.74
N VAL A 45 -6.49 -7.49 -2.57
CA VAL A 45 -6.34 -6.75 -1.32
C VAL A 45 -5.47 -7.57 -0.38
N LEU A 46 -4.44 -6.94 0.18
CA LEU A 46 -3.63 -7.50 1.25
C LEU A 46 -4.09 -6.88 2.57
N GLU A 47 -4.46 -7.71 3.53
CA GLU A 47 -4.87 -7.29 4.86
C GLU A 47 -3.79 -7.70 5.88
N PHE A 48 -3.29 -6.74 6.64
CA PHE A 48 -2.31 -6.95 7.69
C PHE A 48 -2.89 -6.48 9.03
N ASN A 49 -3.07 -7.42 9.94
CA ASN A 49 -3.57 -7.19 11.28
C ASN A 49 -2.42 -6.95 12.26
N ASP A 50 -2.68 -6.20 13.33
CA ASP A 50 -1.73 -5.96 14.42
C ASP A 50 -0.36 -5.40 13.98
N ILE A 51 -0.36 -4.40 13.10
CA ILE A 51 0.87 -3.75 12.65
C ILE A 51 1.01 -2.32 13.20
N GLU A 52 2.22 -1.89 13.50
CA GLU A 52 2.53 -0.54 13.98
C GLU A 52 2.45 0.48 12.84
N LYS A 53 3.01 0.12 11.68
CA LYS A 53 3.09 1.00 10.52
C LYS A 53 3.35 0.24 9.23
N VAL A 54 3.04 0.94 8.13
CA VAL A 54 3.55 0.63 6.79
C VAL A 54 4.75 1.54 6.53
N ARG A 55 5.88 0.97 6.17
CA ARG A 55 7.12 1.67 5.81
C ARG A 55 7.28 1.63 4.30
N PHE A 56 7.56 2.78 3.68
CA PHE A 56 7.96 2.84 2.28
C PHE A 56 9.49 2.91 2.17
N HIS A 57 10.07 2.08 1.30
CA HIS A 57 11.51 2.03 1.06
C HIS A 57 11.78 2.20 -0.43
N ASP A 58 12.52 3.24 -0.78
CA ASP A 58 12.89 3.61 -2.16
C ASP A 58 11.72 3.85 -3.14
N LEU A 59 10.55 4.22 -2.62
CA LEU A 59 9.38 4.64 -3.40
C LEU A 59 9.29 6.17 -3.43
N ARG A 60 9.08 6.74 -4.62
CA ARG A 60 9.11 8.20 -4.86
C ARG A 60 7.79 8.77 -5.35
N ASN A 61 7.06 8.08 -6.23
CA ASN A 61 5.75 8.54 -6.70
C ASN A 61 4.66 8.16 -5.69
N VAL A 62 4.57 8.92 -4.60
CA VAL A 62 3.68 8.71 -3.45
C VAL A 62 2.79 9.94 -3.27
N SER A 63 1.50 9.72 -3.11
CA SER A 63 0.50 10.77 -2.92
C SER A 63 -0.41 10.43 -1.73
N PHE A 64 -0.75 11.44 -0.92
CA PHE A 64 -1.69 11.27 0.20
C PHE A 64 -3.03 11.96 -0.14
N TYR A 65 -4.10 11.17 -0.22
CA TYR A 65 -5.44 11.60 -0.59
C TYR A 65 -6.30 11.84 0.65
N LEU A 66 -6.63 13.11 0.89
CA LEU A 66 -7.35 13.53 2.10
C LEU A 66 -8.79 13.02 2.18
N VAL A 67 -9.48 12.91 1.05
CA VAL A 67 -10.91 12.52 0.99
C VAL A 67 -11.12 11.06 1.43
N GLY A 68 -10.10 10.20 1.32
CA GLY A 68 -10.10 8.82 1.81
C GLY A 68 -9.17 8.54 3.00
N ASN A 69 -8.28 9.48 3.32
CA ASN A 69 -7.10 9.25 4.17
C ASN A 69 -6.22 8.10 3.67
N ASP A 70 -6.08 8.00 2.35
CA ASP A 70 -5.36 6.94 1.67
C ASP A 70 -4.03 7.43 1.14
N ILE A 71 -3.02 6.58 1.18
CA ILE A 71 -1.79 6.79 0.43
C ILE A 71 -1.89 6.02 -0.87
N VAL A 72 -1.55 6.65 -1.99
CA VAL A 72 -1.46 6.00 -3.30
C VAL A 72 -0.02 6.04 -3.77
N ILE A 73 0.49 4.90 -4.22
CA ILE A 73 1.81 4.80 -4.85
C ILE A 73 1.61 4.39 -6.29
N ASN A 74 2.03 5.24 -7.22
CA ASN A 74 1.84 5.07 -8.66
C ASN A 74 3.13 4.62 -9.36
N ASN A 75 3.00 4.33 -10.65
CA ASN A 75 4.09 4.00 -11.57
C ASN A 75 4.96 2.84 -11.12
N LEU A 76 4.38 1.86 -10.43
CA LEU A 76 5.07 0.63 -10.10
C LEU A 76 5.18 -0.24 -11.38
N GLU A 77 6.27 -0.98 -11.49
CA GLU A 77 6.31 -2.21 -12.29
C GLU A 77 6.15 -3.42 -11.37
N THR A 78 6.78 -3.34 -10.20
CA THR A 78 6.78 -4.39 -9.18
C THR A 78 6.63 -3.79 -7.79
N LEU A 79 5.95 -4.51 -6.92
CA LEU A 79 5.85 -4.25 -5.48
C LEU A 79 6.40 -5.44 -4.72
N ASN A 80 7.32 -5.20 -3.80
CA ASN A 80 7.79 -6.15 -2.81
C ASN A 80 7.17 -5.83 -1.46
N VAL A 81 6.66 -6.87 -0.79
CA VAL A 81 6.02 -6.77 0.51
C VAL A 81 6.75 -7.68 1.50
N GLU A 82 7.18 -7.09 2.60
CA GLU A 82 7.83 -7.80 3.70
C GLU A 82 7.17 -7.43 5.03
N LEU A 83 6.80 -8.43 5.82
CA LEU A 83 6.30 -8.25 7.17
C LEU A 83 7.37 -8.72 8.15
N SER A 84 7.83 -7.83 9.02
CA SER A 84 8.78 -8.16 10.10
C SER A 84 8.51 -7.28 11.32
N GLU A 85 8.48 -7.88 12.51
CA GLU A 85 8.32 -7.18 13.79
C GLU A 85 7.14 -6.19 13.83
N GLY A 86 5.99 -6.56 13.23
CA GLY A 86 4.80 -5.69 13.19
C GLY A 86 4.94 -4.49 12.23
N ILE A 87 5.91 -4.51 11.32
CA ILE A 87 6.12 -3.48 10.30
C ILE A 87 5.95 -4.13 8.92
N VAL A 88 5.06 -3.57 8.11
CA VAL A 88 4.96 -3.92 6.69
C VAL A 88 5.86 -2.98 5.90
N THR A 89 6.93 -3.49 5.32
CA THR A 89 7.82 -2.72 4.44
C THR A 89 7.42 -2.95 2.98
N LEU A 90 7.14 -1.85 2.28
CA LEU A 90 6.85 -1.80 0.87
C LEU A 90 8.03 -1.19 0.12
N SER A 91 8.53 -1.91 -0.87
CA SER A 91 9.54 -1.44 -1.81
C SER A 91 9.18 -1.92 -3.21
N GLY A 92 9.94 -1.55 -4.23
CA GLY A 92 9.65 -1.99 -5.57
C GLY A 92 10.34 -1.16 -6.64
N LYS A 93 10.11 -1.54 -7.90
CA LYS A 93 10.61 -0.79 -9.05
C LYS A 93 9.54 0.18 -9.54
N GLN A 94 9.92 1.43 -9.78
CA GLN A 94 9.05 2.44 -10.38
C GLN A 94 9.58 2.93 -11.73
N VAL A 95 8.66 3.25 -12.65
CA VAL A 95 8.95 4.03 -13.86
C VAL A 95 8.74 5.49 -13.55
N LEU A 96 9.83 6.20 -13.28
CA LEU A 96 9.78 7.63 -12.97
C LEU A 96 9.92 8.45 -14.27
N PRO A 97 9.24 9.60 -14.38
CA PRO A 97 9.54 10.57 -15.43
C PRO A 97 10.95 11.16 -15.30
#